data_AF-A0A1R3W3C2-F1
#
_entry.id   AF-A0A1R3W3C2-F1
#
_cell.length_a   1.000
_cell.length_b   1.000
_cell.length_c   1.000
_cell.angle_alpha   90.00
_cell.angle_beta   90.00
_cell.angle_gamma   90.00
#
_symmetry.space_group_name_H-M   'P 1'
#
loop_
_entity.id
_entity.type
_entity.pdbx_description
1 polymer ?
#
loop_
_entity_poly.entity_id
_entity_poly.type
_entity_poly.pdbx_seq_one_letter_code
_entity_poly.pdbx_strand_id
1 'polypeptide(L)'
;MTASTVSLVGALCHSQRVFLPLLDEHMADNFGEILPHLVMSDIVRAMADQAELQEAWCREVWDWLDAAYLDGDEAERELLVVSGVEMIPDPGERGAEMRAMLGPNLRPFVSWTDPRGK
;
A
#
# COMPACT_ATOMS: atom_id res chain seq x y z
N MET A 1 5.19 -10.14 12.67
CA MET A 1 5.28 -10.67 11.30
C MET A 1 4.63 -12.03 11.26
N THR A 2 3.68 -12.26 10.36
CA THR A 2 2.94 -13.52 10.21
C THR A 2 3.17 -14.10 8.82
N ALA A 3 2.93 -15.40 8.64
CA ALA A 3 2.98 -16.01 7.30
C ALA A 3 1.90 -15.45 6.36
N SER A 4 0.76 -14.99 6.90
CA SER A 4 -0.32 -14.38 6.12
C SER A 4 0.10 -13.05 5.50
N THR A 5 0.66 -12.13 6.29
CA THR A 5 1.14 -10.82 5.79
C THR A 5 2.24 -10.94 4.73
N VAL A 6 3.15 -11.92 4.85
CA VAL A 6 4.14 -12.22 3.79
C VAL A 6 3.45 -12.74 2.52
N SER A 7 2.46 -13.63 2.68
CA SER A 7 1.70 -14.19 1.55
C SER A 7 0.89 -13.13 0.82
N LEU A 8 0.29 -12.17 1.54
CA LEU A 8 -0.43 -11.04 0.97
C LEU A 8 0.47 -10.18 0.08
N VAL A 9 1.67 -9.81 0.55
CA VAL A 9 2.65 -9.07 -0.25
C VAL A 9 3.06 -9.86 -1.49
N GLY A 10 3.36 -11.16 -1.33
CA GLY A 10 3.69 -12.03 -2.44
C GLY A 10 2.57 -12.11 -3.49
N ALA A 11 1.32 -12.19 -3.03
CA ALA A 11 0.14 -12.21 -3.90
C ALA A 11 -0.03 -10.88 -4.66
N LEU A 12 0.18 -9.74 -3.99
CA LEU A 12 0.14 -8.42 -4.63
C LEU A 12 1.20 -8.32 -5.72
N CYS A 13 2.47 -8.62 -5.42
CA CYS A 13 3.56 -8.54 -6.39
C CYS A 13 3.39 -9.53 -7.55
N HIS A 14 2.76 -10.68 -7.31
CA HIS A 14 2.42 -11.63 -8.38
C HIS A 14 1.32 -11.09 -9.29
N SER A 15 0.27 -10.50 -8.71
CA SER A 15 -0.85 -9.90 -9.47
C SER A 15 -0.41 -8.64 -10.22
N GLN A 16 0.42 -7.82 -9.59
CA GLN A 16 0.92 -6.54 -10.09
C GLN A 16 2.43 -6.66 -10.31
N ARG A 17 2.81 -7.34 -11.39
CA ARG A 17 4.21 -7.72 -11.69
C ARG A 17 5.20 -6.55 -11.75
N VAL A 18 4.70 -5.33 -11.92
CA VAL A 18 5.50 -4.10 -11.84
C VAL A 18 6.20 -3.93 -10.50
N PHE A 19 5.71 -4.55 -9.42
CA PHE A 19 6.35 -4.51 -8.10
C PHE A 19 7.43 -5.58 -7.89
N LEU A 20 7.63 -6.52 -8.82
CA LEU A 20 8.66 -7.56 -8.65
C LEU A 20 10.08 -6.99 -8.48
N PRO A 21 10.54 -5.99 -9.26
CA PRO A 21 11.84 -5.40 -9.04
C PRO A 21 11.99 -4.75 -7.65
N LEU A 22 10.93 -4.10 -7.16
CA LEU A 22 10.90 -3.51 -5.81
C LEU A 22 10.98 -4.59 -4.74
N LEU A 23 10.28 -5.71 -4.92
CA LEU A 23 10.35 -6.86 -4.01
C LEU A 23 11.75 -7.49 -4.00
N ASP A 24 12.40 -7.63 -5.16
CA ASP A 24 13.75 -8.16 -5.28
C ASP A 24 14.78 -7.26 -4.56
N GLU A 25 14.69 -5.93 -4.74
CA GLU A 25 15.50 -4.94 -4.03
C GLU A 25 15.26 -5.01 -2.52
N HIS A 26 14.00 -5.01 -2.09
CA HIS A 26 13.61 -5.17 -0.69
C HIS A 26 14.25 -6.42 -0.07
N MET A 27 14.17 -7.57 -0.75
CA MET A 27 14.77 -8.81 -0.25
C MET A 27 16.30 -8.73 -0.21
N ALA A 28 16.94 -8.14 -1.21
CA ALA A 28 18.39 -7.96 -1.23
C ALA A 28 18.87 -7.11 -0.04
N ASP A 29 18.15 -6.03 0.28
CA ASP A 29 18.47 -5.12 1.38
C ASP A 29 18.16 -5.71 2.76
N ASN A 30 17.25 -6.68 2.82
CA ASN A 30 16.77 -7.28 4.07
C ASN A 30 17.17 -8.76 4.21
N PHE A 31 18.37 -9.13 3.76
CA PHE A 31 18.96 -10.48 3.94
C PHE A 31 18.12 -11.64 3.40
N GLY A 32 17.36 -11.41 2.34
CA GLY A 32 16.45 -12.38 1.73
C GLY A 32 15.09 -12.48 2.41
N GLU A 33 14.76 -11.57 3.34
CA GLU A 33 13.49 -11.57 4.06
C GLU A 33 12.49 -10.56 3.48
N ILE A 34 11.22 -10.97 3.45
CA ILE A 34 10.10 -10.05 3.18
C ILE A 34 9.67 -9.47 4.52
N LEU A 35 9.80 -8.15 4.67
CA LEU A 35 9.36 -7.41 5.86
C LEU A 35 8.07 -6.67 5.48
N PRO A 36 6.87 -7.23 5.78
CA PRO A 36 5.63 -6.82 5.11
C PRO A 36 5.29 -5.33 5.28
N HIS A 37 5.52 -4.77 6.47
CA HIS A 37 5.27 -3.35 6.72
C HIS A 37 6.18 -2.45 5.87
N LEU A 38 7.47 -2.79 5.74
CA LEU A 38 8.41 -1.96 4.98
C LEU A 38 8.11 -2.02 3.48
N VAL A 39 7.97 -3.23 2.94
CA VAL A 39 7.67 -3.41 1.51
C VAL A 39 6.31 -2.84 1.12
N MET A 40 5.28 -2.91 1.99
CA MET A 40 4.00 -2.27 1.73
C MET A 40 4.15 -0.74 1.67
N SER A 41 4.88 -0.14 2.62
CA SER A 41 5.19 1.29 2.58
C SER A 41 5.97 1.70 1.32
N ASP A 42 6.90 0.85 0.87
CA ASP A 42 7.67 1.07 -0.36
C ASP A 42 6.79 1.02 -1.61
N ILE A 43 5.85 0.07 -1.65
CA ILE A 43 4.85 -0.03 -2.72
C ILE A 43 3.99 1.24 -2.79
N VAL A 44 3.46 1.70 -1.65
CA VAL A 44 2.63 2.93 -1.62
C VAL A 44 3.44 4.15 -2.07
N ARG A 45 4.70 4.26 -1.65
CA ARG A 45 5.60 5.33 -2.11
C ARG A 45 5.87 5.25 -3.61
N ALA A 46 6.12 4.06 -4.16
CA ALA A 46 6.30 3.88 -5.59
C ALA A 46 5.03 4.23 -6.38
N MET A 47 3.85 3.92 -5.85
CA MET A 47 2.57 4.33 -6.42
C MET A 47 2.41 5.86 -6.38
N ALA A 48 2.74 6.51 -5.27
CA ALA A 48 2.67 7.96 -5.10
C ALA A 48 3.49 8.69 -6.18
N ASP A 49 4.67 8.15 -6.51
CA ASP A 49 5.53 8.71 -7.55
C ASP A 49 4.95 8.62 -8.96
N GLN A 50 3.95 7.76 -9.19
CA GLN A 50 3.32 7.55 -10.48
C GLN A 50 1.86 7.98 -10.53
N ALA A 51 1.26 8.39 -9.40
CA ALA A 51 -0.17 8.58 -9.26
C ALA A 51 -0.77 9.60 -10.26
N GLU A 52 -0.09 10.72 -10.52
CA GLU A 52 -0.52 11.70 -11.53
C GLU A 52 -0.47 11.17 -12.97
N LEU A 53 0.48 10.28 -13.28
CA LEU A 53 0.73 9.79 -14.64
C LEU A 53 0.00 8.47 -14.95
N GLN A 54 -0.30 7.71 -13.91
CA GLN A 54 -0.80 6.33 -13.99
C GLN A 54 -2.01 6.13 -13.07
N GLU A 55 -2.92 7.11 -12.99
CA GLU A 55 -4.10 7.07 -12.11
C GLU A 55 -4.89 5.76 -12.24
N ALA A 56 -5.14 5.29 -13.47
CA ALA A 56 -5.92 4.07 -13.71
C ALA A 56 -5.26 2.83 -13.11
N TRP A 57 -3.94 2.73 -13.21
CA TRP A 57 -3.18 1.63 -12.61
C TRP A 57 -3.15 1.75 -11.08
N CYS A 58 -2.92 2.95 -10.53
CA CYS A 58 -2.97 3.15 -9.08
C CYS A 58 -4.34 2.76 -8.51
N ARG A 59 -5.43 3.10 -9.21
CA ARG A 59 -6.79 2.69 -8.84
C ARG A 59 -6.97 1.18 -8.87
N GLU A 60 -6.47 0.50 -9.91
CA GLU A 60 -6.50 -0.96 -9.99
C GLU A 60 -5.77 -1.63 -8.82
N VAL A 61 -4.61 -1.10 -8.42
CA VAL A 61 -3.87 -1.59 -7.24
C VAL A 61 -4.69 -1.37 -5.96
N TRP A 62 -5.28 -0.18 -5.78
CA TRP A 62 -6.12 0.08 -4.61
C TRP A 62 -7.39 -0.78 -4.57
N ASP A 63 -8.02 -1.05 -5.71
CA ASP A 63 -9.16 -1.95 -5.80
C ASP A 63 -8.77 -3.39 -5.40
N TRP A 64 -7.57 -3.84 -5.81
CA TRP A 64 -7.04 -5.13 -5.38
C TRP A 64 -6.81 -5.18 -3.85
N LEU A 65 -6.23 -4.12 -3.28
CA LEU A 65 -5.98 -4.02 -1.83
C LEU A 65 -7.28 -3.94 -1.03
N ASP A 66 -8.29 -3.24 -1.55
CA ASP A 66 -9.60 -3.12 -0.92
C ASP A 66 -10.34 -4.47 -0.88
N ALA A 67 -10.22 -5.27 -1.94
CA ALA A 67 -10.72 -6.65 -1.96
C ALA A 67 -9.95 -7.55 -0.97
N ALA A 68 -8.62 -7.43 -0.93
CA ALA A 68 -7.78 -8.19 0.01
C ALA A 68 -8.10 -7.85 1.48
N TYR A 69 -8.47 -6.60 1.78
CA TYR A 69 -8.89 -6.19 3.12
C TYR A 69 -10.15 -6.93 3.60
N LEU A 70 -11.13 -7.14 2.71
CA LEU A 70 -12.37 -7.85 3.03
C LEU A 70 -12.09 -9.30 3.43
N ASP A 71 -11.30 -10.00 2.63
CA ASP A 71 -11.03 -11.43 2.79
C ASP A 71 -9.94 -11.74 3.82
N GLY A 72 -9.09 -10.75 4.12
CA GLY A 72 -7.90 -10.92 4.94
C GLY A 72 -8.18 -11.13 6.43
N ASP A 73 -7.19 -11.73 7.11
CA ASP A 73 -7.18 -11.87 8.56
C ASP A 73 -6.87 -10.54 9.28
N GLU A 74 -6.86 -10.55 10.62
CA GLU A 74 -6.58 -9.35 11.41
C GLU A 74 -5.20 -8.73 11.11
N ALA A 75 -4.17 -9.55 10.91
CA ALA A 75 -2.82 -9.07 10.64
C ALA A 75 -2.69 -8.48 9.22
N GLU A 76 -3.38 -9.07 8.24
CA GLU A 76 -3.46 -8.55 6.88
C GLU A 76 -4.20 -7.21 6.83
N ARG A 77 -5.34 -7.11 7.53
CA ARG A 77 -6.10 -5.86 7.64
C ARG A 77 -5.28 -4.75 8.33
N GLU A 78 -4.59 -5.08 9.41
CA GLU A 78 -3.68 -4.15 10.08
C GLU A 78 -2.58 -3.66 9.14
N LEU A 79 -1.93 -4.57 8.40
CA LEU A 79 -0.90 -4.19 7.43
C LEU A 79 -1.42 -3.22 6.37
N LEU A 80 -2.59 -3.51 5.79
CA LEU A 80 -3.18 -2.67 4.75
C LEU A 80 -3.58 -1.28 5.27
N VAL A 81 -3.99 -1.17 6.53
CA VAL A 81 -4.32 0.12 7.13
C VAL A 81 -3.04 0.88 7.48
N VAL A 82 -2.17 0.30 8.31
CA VAL A 82 -1.03 1.00 8.93
C VAL A 82 0.12 1.24 7.94
N SER A 83 0.37 0.29 7.03
CA SER A 83 1.47 0.42 6.05
C SER A 83 0.98 0.67 4.64
N GLY A 84 -0.32 0.51 4.39
CA GLY A 84 -0.96 0.89 3.13
C GLY A 84 -1.55 2.30 3.21
N VAL A 85 -2.74 2.42 3.81
CA VAL A 85 -3.54 3.65 3.81
C VAL A 85 -2.86 4.81 4.54
N GLU A 86 -2.28 4.57 5.72
CA GLU A 86 -1.61 5.62 6.51
C GLU A 86 -0.32 6.12 5.86
N MET A 87 0.23 5.37 4.90
CA MET A 87 1.42 5.76 4.15
C MET A 87 1.11 6.62 2.92
N ILE A 88 -0.18 6.88 2.64
CA ILE A 88 -0.55 7.79 1.55
C ILE A 88 -0.15 9.22 1.95
N PRO A 89 0.56 9.96 1.07
CA PRO A 89 1.03 11.31 1.36
C PRO A 89 -0.08 12.28 1.79
N ASP A 90 0.28 13.27 2.60
CA ASP A 90 -0.66 14.25 3.15
C ASP A 90 -1.14 15.25 2.08
N PRO A 91 -2.31 15.89 2.25
CA PRO A 91 -2.82 16.87 1.29
C PRO A 91 -1.79 17.98 0.98
N GLY A 92 -1.43 18.10 -0.30
CA GLY A 92 -0.42 19.05 -0.78
C GLY A 92 0.93 18.39 -1.07
N GLU A 93 1.12 17.14 -0.69
CA GLU A 93 2.27 16.32 -1.08
C GLU A 93 2.00 15.54 -2.37
N ARG A 94 3.08 15.17 -3.07
CA ARG A 94 3.02 14.36 -4.29
C ARG A 94 2.38 13.01 -3.98
N GLY A 95 1.34 12.62 -4.72
CA GLY A 95 0.63 11.34 -4.54
C GLY A 95 -0.55 11.39 -3.56
N ALA A 96 -0.85 12.55 -2.97
CA ALA A 96 -2.00 12.71 -2.06
C ALA A 96 -3.36 12.44 -2.73
N GLU A 97 -3.44 12.55 -4.06
CA GLU A 97 -4.61 12.21 -4.86
C GLU A 97 -5.03 10.73 -4.74
N MET A 98 -4.11 9.84 -4.36
CA MET A 98 -4.41 8.43 -4.11
C MET A 98 -5.48 8.22 -3.04
N ARG A 99 -5.66 9.17 -2.11
CA ARG A 99 -6.74 9.13 -1.10
C ARG A 99 -8.13 9.06 -1.73
N ALA A 100 -8.31 9.64 -2.92
CA ALA A 100 -9.55 9.58 -3.68
C ALA A 100 -9.69 8.30 -4.54
N MET A 101 -8.63 7.48 -4.58
CA MET A 101 -8.60 6.22 -5.32
C MET A 101 -8.99 5.01 -4.47
N LEU A 102 -9.01 5.15 -3.14
CA LEU A 102 -9.36 4.08 -2.22
C LEU A 102 -10.78 3.57 -2.42
N GLY A 103 -10.89 2.24 -2.39
CA GLY A 103 -12.16 1.53 -2.34
C GLY A 103 -12.93 1.75 -1.03
N PRO A 104 -14.20 1.30 -0.96
CA PRO A 104 -15.09 1.58 0.15
C PRO A 104 -14.66 0.98 1.49
N ASN A 105 -13.83 -0.06 1.50
CA ASN A 105 -13.43 -0.75 2.73
C ASN A 105 -12.19 -0.11 3.37
N LEU A 106 -11.28 0.42 2.55
CA LEU A 106 -10.08 1.11 3.01
C LEU A 106 -10.30 2.61 3.24
N ARG A 107 -11.23 3.23 2.50
CA ARG A 107 -11.53 4.67 2.61
C ARG A 107 -11.86 5.18 4.03
N PRO A 108 -12.55 4.44 4.90
CA PRO A 108 -12.81 4.88 6.29
C PRO A 108 -11.54 5.10 7.12
N PHE A 109 -10.40 4.51 6.73
CA PHE A 109 -9.12 4.62 7.43
C PHE A 109 -8.26 5.79 6.95
N VAL A 110 -8.75 6.58 5.99
CA VAL A 110 -8.06 7.82 5.60
C VAL A 110 -8.09 8.78 6.77
N SER A 111 -6.99 8.84 7.50
CA SER A 111 -6.72 9.89 8.47
C SER A 111 -5.78 10.91 7.83
N TRP A 112 -6.00 12.19 8.11
CA TRP A 112 -4.96 13.20 7.95
C TRP A 112 -4.96 14.06 9.21
N THR A 113 -3.78 14.39 9.70
CA THR A 113 -3.62 15.45 10.69
C THR A 113 -3.54 16.77 9.94
N ASP A 114 -4.55 17.64 10.05
CA ASP A 114 -4.41 19.02 9.54
C ASP A 114 -3.20 19.65 10.27
N PRO A 115 -2.13 20.07 9.56
CA PRO A 115 -0.99 20.72 10.21
C PRO A 115 -1.35 22.04 10.90
N ARG A 116 -2.58 22.54 10.71
CA ARG A 116 -3.13 23.73 11.38
C ARG A 116 -4.10 23.40 12.52
N GLY A 117 -4.04 22.18 13.07
CA GLY A 117 -4.84 21.68 14.19
C GLY A 117 -5.70 22.74 14.88
N LYS A 118 -7.01 22.71 14.61
CA LYS A 118 -7.98 23.33 15.53
C LYS A 118 -8.24 22.39 16.68
#